data_AF-A0A2N2Q0V0-F1
#
_entry.id   AF-A0A2N2Q0V0-F1
#
_cell.length_a   1.000
_cell.length_b   1.000
_cell.length_c   1.000
_cell.angle_alpha   90.00
_cell.angle_beta   90.00
_cell.angle_gamma   90.00
#
_symmetry.space_group_name_H-M   'P 1'
#
loop_
_entity.id
_entity.type
_entity.pdbx_description
1 polymer ?
#
loop_
_entity_poly.entity_id
_entity_poly.type
_entity_poly.pdbx_seq_one_letter_code
_entity_poly.pdbx_strand_id
1 'polypeptide(L)'
;MPVLISLLIILFWPTFLALFMGVFREADLGRDTEPRELVEEIKPNFVKLITLGGVFLAYGILTGVMVRDEMVELNALVAGKAEAEIVMQQLLPLIFKMLLILTPMIMASWFSPMLVGFQGYGVLEAIKHSFWQCGRNLIAIIVAWSILSMSLFLVLLIAGLFVGIISAISALLGTFLMSLVVFAMLLLVTYFLLAIQYYSYRHVYYHPDAMAEAAAGDATV
;
A
#
# COMPACT_ATOMS: atom_id res chain seq x y z
N MET A 1 -8.13 -16.10 10.44
CA MET A 1 -8.09 -16.59 9.05
C MET A 1 -7.14 -17.77 8.95
N PRO A 2 -7.38 -18.76 8.08
CA PRO A 2 -6.44 -19.84 7.84
C PRO A 2 -5.10 -19.27 7.37
N VAL A 3 -3.98 -19.65 8.02
CA VAL A 3 -2.63 -19.11 7.75
C VAL A 3 -2.26 -19.20 6.26
N LEU A 4 -2.66 -20.29 5.59
CA LEU A 4 -2.44 -20.52 4.17
C LEU A 4 -3.02 -19.40 3.29
N ILE A 5 -4.23 -18.92 3.62
CA ILE A 5 -4.90 -17.86 2.86
C ILE A 5 -4.10 -16.56 2.98
N SER A 6 -3.62 -16.22 4.17
CA SER A 6 -2.79 -15.03 4.39
C SER A 6 -1.47 -15.10 3.60
N LEU A 7 -0.82 -16.27 3.56
CA LEU A 7 0.42 -16.45 2.79
C LEU A 7 0.19 -16.28 1.29
N LEU A 8 -0.92 -16.81 0.76
CA LEU A 8 -1.29 -16.63 -0.64
C LEU A 8 -1.56 -15.15 -0.95
N ILE A 9 -2.30 -14.44 -0.09
CA ILE A 9 -2.57 -13.01 -0.30
C ILE A 9 -1.25 -12.21 -0.40
N ILE A 10 -0.28 -12.47 0.49
CA ILE A 10 1.02 -11.78 0.45
C ILE A 10 1.81 -12.14 -0.80
N LEU A 11 1.79 -13.42 -1.20
CA LEU A 11 2.49 -13.90 -2.40
C LEU A 11 1.95 -13.24 -3.68
N PHE A 12 0.63 -13.11 -3.80
CA PHE A 12 -0.02 -12.51 -4.97
C PHE A 12 -0.14 -10.99 -4.89
N TRP A 13 0.17 -10.38 -3.74
CA TRP A 13 0.05 -8.94 -3.50
C TRP A 13 0.70 -8.08 -4.59
N PRO A 14 1.95 -8.32 -5.04
CA PRO A 14 2.55 -7.52 -6.10
C PRO A 14 1.84 -7.65 -7.44
N THR A 15 1.25 -8.82 -7.72
CA THR A 15 0.47 -9.03 -8.94
C THR A 15 -0.80 -8.19 -8.91
N PHE A 16 -1.52 -8.18 -7.78
CA PHE A 16 -2.70 -7.33 -7.62
C PHE A 16 -2.34 -5.85 -7.72
N LEU A 17 -1.24 -5.43 -7.10
CA LEU A 17 -0.76 -4.04 -7.24
C LEU A 17 -0.50 -3.69 -8.70
N ALA A 18 0.20 -4.54 -9.46
CA ALA A 18 0.43 -4.29 -10.88
C ALA A 18 -0.89 -4.15 -11.66
N LEU A 19 -1.88 -5.01 -11.39
CA LEU A 19 -3.21 -4.93 -12.04
C LEU A 19 -3.95 -3.63 -11.69
N PHE A 20 -4.07 -3.28 -10.41
CA PHE A 20 -4.74 -2.05 -9.98
C PHE A 20 -4.10 -0.82 -10.61
N MET A 21 -2.77 -0.80 -10.63
CA MET A 21 -2.04 0.33 -11.19
C MET A 21 -2.12 0.39 -12.72
N GLY A 22 -2.31 -0.75 -13.38
CA GLY A 22 -2.70 -0.83 -14.79
C GLY A 22 -4.02 -0.11 -15.05
N VAL A 23 -5.03 -0.29 -14.18
CA VAL A 23 -6.31 0.45 -14.29
C VAL A 23 -6.08 1.96 -14.22
N PHE A 24 -5.27 2.44 -13.27
CA PHE A 24 -4.91 3.86 -13.20
C PHE A 24 -4.19 4.33 -14.46
N ARG A 25 -3.30 3.51 -15.02
CA ARG A 25 -2.54 3.83 -16.24
C ARG A 25 -3.42 3.95 -17.47
N GLU A 26 -4.36 3.03 -17.65
CA GLU A 26 -5.30 3.06 -18.79
C GLU A 26 -6.31 4.21 -18.65
N ALA A 27 -6.80 4.47 -17.43
CA ALA A 27 -7.66 5.62 -17.16
C ALA A 27 -6.95 6.96 -17.45
N ASP A 28 -5.66 7.06 -17.13
CA ASP A 28 -4.82 8.24 -17.43
C ASP A 28 -4.56 8.42 -18.94
N LEU A 29 -4.63 7.33 -19.72
CA LEU A 29 -4.59 7.35 -21.18
C LEU A 29 -5.96 7.60 -21.84
N GLY A 30 -7.03 7.74 -21.04
CA GLY A 30 -8.39 7.88 -21.55
C GLY A 30 -8.91 6.62 -22.26
N ARG A 31 -8.37 5.44 -21.93
CA ARG A 31 -8.76 4.16 -22.52
C ARG A 31 -9.67 3.40 -21.56
N ASP A 32 -10.76 2.87 -22.09
CA ASP A 32 -11.58 1.87 -21.41
C ASP A 32 -11.05 0.47 -21.78
N THR A 33 -10.04 0.03 -21.05
CA THR A 33 -9.35 -1.25 -21.28
C THR A 33 -10.05 -2.35 -20.48
N GLU A 34 -10.34 -3.48 -21.14
CA GLU A 34 -10.98 -4.61 -20.45
C GLU A 34 -10.01 -5.23 -19.43
N PRO A 35 -10.48 -5.72 -18.26
CA PRO A 35 -9.61 -6.36 -17.27
C PRO A 35 -8.76 -7.51 -17.84
N ARG A 36 -9.26 -8.18 -18.89
CA ARG A 36 -8.55 -9.26 -19.57
C ARG A 36 -7.29 -8.75 -20.27
N GLU A 37 -7.36 -7.60 -20.94
CA GLU A 37 -6.24 -7.01 -21.67
C GLU A 37 -5.11 -6.61 -20.71
N LEU A 38 -5.47 -6.05 -19.54
CA LEU A 38 -4.52 -5.77 -18.46
C LEU A 38 -3.81 -7.03 -17.96
N VAL A 39 -4.55 -8.14 -17.79
CA VAL A 39 -3.96 -9.42 -17.40
C VAL A 39 -3.02 -9.94 -18.49
N GLU A 40 -3.42 -9.86 -19.75
CA GLU A 40 -2.60 -10.28 -20.89
C GLU A 40 -1.30 -9.46 -20.99
N GLU A 41 -1.34 -8.17 -20.65
CA GLU A 41 -0.17 -7.30 -20.61
C GLU A 41 0.87 -7.72 -19.55
N ILE A 42 0.42 -8.01 -18.32
CA ILE A 42 1.34 -8.40 -17.23
C ILE A 42 1.76 -9.88 -17.28
N LYS A 43 1.04 -10.71 -18.05
CA LYS A 43 1.22 -12.16 -18.15
C LYS A 43 2.68 -12.58 -18.44
N PRO A 44 3.42 -11.93 -19.35
CA PRO A 44 4.83 -12.28 -19.62
C PRO A 44 5.73 -12.12 -18.39
N ASN A 45 5.40 -11.19 -17.48
CA ASN A 45 6.16 -10.91 -16.26
C ASN A 45 5.55 -11.56 -15.01
N PHE A 46 4.48 -12.37 -15.14
CA PHE A 46 3.76 -12.96 -14.01
C PHE A 46 4.66 -13.78 -13.08
N VAL A 47 5.55 -14.62 -13.63
CA VAL A 47 6.50 -15.40 -12.82
C VAL A 47 7.43 -14.50 -12.01
N LYS A 48 7.87 -13.38 -12.59
CA LYS A 48 8.69 -12.38 -11.88
C LYS A 48 7.89 -11.68 -10.78
N LEU A 49 6.61 -11.38 -11.01
CA LEU A 49 5.73 -10.78 -10.00
C LEU A 49 5.48 -11.72 -8.82
N ILE A 50 5.26 -13.02 -9.06
CA ILE A 50 5.14 -14.02 -7.99
C ILE A 50 6.47 -14.19 -7.25
N THR A 51 7.59 -14.16 -7.97
CA THR A 51 8.93 -14.21 -7.35
C THR A 51 9.16 -13.00 -6.44
N LEU A 52 8.76 -11.79 -6.88
CA LEU A 52 8.80 -10.58 -6.07
C LEU A 52 7.93 -10.73 -4.81
N GLY A 53 6.73 -11.32 -4.94
CA GLY A 53 5.87 -11.65 -3.81
C GLY A 53 6.51 -12.63 -2.84
N GLY A 54 7.23 -13.63 -3.35
CA GLY A 54 8.02 -14.57 -2.54
C GLY A 54 9.13 -13.89 -1.75
N VAL A 55 9.82 -12.91 -2.35
CA VAL A 55 10.82 -12.08 -1.65
C VAL A 55 10.18 -11.28 -0.53
N PHE A 56 9.05 -10.62 -0.78
CA PHE A 56 8.33 -9.86 0.26
C PHE A 56 7.76 -10.76 1.35
N LEU A 57 7.30 -11.96 0.99
CA LEU A 57 6.85 -12.96 1.95
C LEU A 57 7.99 -13.41 2.87
N ALA A 58 9.15 -13.75 2.29
CA ALA A 58 10.34 -14.12 3.07
C ALA A 58 10.77 -12.99 4.01
N TYR A 59 10.71 -11.73 3.54
CA TYR A 59 10.98 -10.56 4.37
C TYR A 59 9.97 -10.40 5.51
N GLY A 60 8.68 -10.60 5.25
CA GLY A 60 7.62 -10.56 6.26
C GLY A 60 7.79 -11.65 7.32
N ILE A 61 8.15 -12.87 6.91
CA ILE A 61 8.46 -13.98 7.84
C ILE A 61 9.68 -13.62 8.71
N LEU A 62 10.75 -13.12 8.10
CA LEU A 62 11.94 -12.68 8.84
C LEU A 62 11.60 -11.58 9.86
N THR A 63 10.79 -10.61 9.45
CA THR A 63 10.30 -9.55 10.35
C THR A 63 9.54 -10.13 11.53
N GLY A 64 8.62 -11.07 11.28
CA GLY A 64 7.86 -11.75 12.32
C GLY A 64 8.73 -12.55 13.30
N VAL A 65 9.79 -13.18 12.83
CA VAL A 65 10.79 -13.85 13.68
C VAL A 65 11.57 -12.83 14.52
N MET A 66 11.99 -11.72 13.92
CA MET A 66 12.78 -10.69 14.59
C MET A 66 12.04 -10.00 15.73
N VAL A 67 10.72 -9.81 15.64
CA VAL A 67 9.93 -9.12 16.67
C VAL A 67 9.18 -10.07 17.60
N ARG A 68 9.40 -11.38 17.46
CA ARG A 68 8.61 -12.41 18.14
C ARG A 68 8.67 -12.27 19.66
N ASP A 69 9.86 -12.09 20.21
CA ASP A 69 10.06 -12.08 21.65
C ASP A 69 9.41 -10.84 22.28
N GLU A 70 9.60 -9.67 21.68
CA GLU A 70 8.93 -8.43 22.11
C GLU A 70 7.41 -8.53 22.02
N MET A 71 6.88 -9.19 20.97
CA MET A 71 5.44 -9.42 20.84
C MET A 71 4.91 -10.38 21.90
N VAL A 72 5.66 -11.41 22.28
CA VAL A 72 5.27 -12.34 23.36
C VAL A 72 5.26 -11.61 24.70
N GLU A 73 6.29 -10.81 25.00
CA GLU A 73 6.38 -10.03 26.22
C GLU A 73 5.26 -8.99 26.32
N LEU A 74 5.03 -8.22 25.25
CA LEU A 74 3.94 -7.25 25.19
C LEU A 74 2.58 -7.90 25.40
N ASN A 75 2.33 -9.05 24.75
CA ASN A 75 1.09 -9.81 24.94
C ASN A 75 0.92 -10.30 26.39
N ALA A 76 1.99 -10.73 27.04
CA ALA A 76 1.94 -11.15 28.44
C ALA A 76 1.60 -9.98 29.38
N LEU A 77 2.17 -8.79 29.14
CA LEU A 77 1.86 -7.58 29.91
C LEU A 77 0.40 -7.15 29.73
N VAL A 78 -0.09 -7.14 28.49
CA VAL A 78 -1.48 -6.80 28.18
C VAL A 78 -2.45 -7.81 28.79
N ALA A 79 -2.16 -9.11 28.68
CA ALA A 79 -2.97 -10.17 29.29
C ALA A 79 -2.96 -10.09 30.83
N GLY A 80 -1.82 -9.72 31.42
CA GLY A 80 -1.65 -9.48 32.86
C GLY A 80 -2.28 -8.17 33.35
N LYS A 81 -2.89 -7.38 32.46
CA LYS A 81 -3.45 -6.05 32.77
C LYS A 81 -2.44 -5.13 33.45
N ALA A 82 -1.18 -5.20 33.02
CA ALA A 82 -0.12 -4.33 33.53
C ALA A 82 -0.50 -2.85 33.36
N GLU A 83 0.03 -2.01 34.25
CA GLU A 83 -0.17 -0.56 34.18
C GLU A 83 0.24 -0.02 32.82
N ALA A 84 -0.51 0.97 32.33
CA ALA A 84 -0.32 1.53 30.98
C ALA A 84 1.10 2.06 30.76
N GLU A 85 1.75 2.57 31.82
CA GLU A 85 3.13 3.04 31.78
C GLU A 85 4.11 1.90 31.44
N ILE A 86 3.94 0.73 32.06
CA ILE A 86 4.79 -0.46 31.83
C ILE A 86 4.58 -0.98 30.41
N VAL A 87 3.33 -1.02 29.94
CA VAL A 87 3.01 -1.39 28.56
C VAL A 87 3.65 -0.42 27.57
N MET A 88 3.60 0.89 27.84
CA MET A 88 4.19 1.90 26.96
C MET A 88 5.72 1.80 26.90
N GLN A 89 6.38 1.49 28.02
CA GLN A 89 7.83 1.28 28.07
C GLN A 89 8.29 0.15 27.15
N GLN A 90 7.49 -0.92 27.01
CA GLN A 90 7.77 -2.02 26.08
C GLN A 90 7.28 -1.75 24.64
N LEU A 91 6.19 -1.00 24.49
CA LEU A 91 5.62 -0.71 23.18
C LEU A 91 6.50 0.23 22.33
N LEU A 92 7.07 1.27 22.95
CA LEU A 92 7.87 2.26 22.24
C LEU A 92 9.09 1.67 21.50
N PRO A 93 9.96 0.85 22.13
CA PRO A 93 11.09 0.24 21.42
C PRO A 93 10.64 -0.72 20.32
N LEU A 94 9.52 -1.45 20.52
CA LEU A 94 8.92 -2.30 19.49
C LEU A 94 8.49 -1.49 18.27
N ILE A 95 7.82 -0.35 18.47
CA ILE A 95 7.41 0.54 17.37
C ILE A 95 8.64 1.01 16.58
N PHE A 96 9.70 1.48 17.25
CA PHE A 96 10.93 1.91 16.57
C PHE A 96 11.59 0.76 15.77
N LYS A 97 11.67 -0.43 16.37
CA LYS A 97 12.19 -1.63 15.70
C LYS A 97 11.36 -1.97 14.45
N MET A 98 10.03 -1.95 14.57
CA MET A 98 9.13 -2.20 13.46
C MET A 98 9.26 -1.14 12.37
N LEU A 99 9.37 0.14 12.71
CA LEU A 99 9.57 1.22 11.73
C LEU A 99 10.87 1.00 10.94
N LEU A 100 11.97 0.66 11.62
CA LEU A 100 13.25 0.39 10.97
C LEU A 100 13.20 -0.82 10.03
N ILE A 101 12.49 -1.89 10.42
CA ILE A 101 12.37 -3.11 9.60
C ILE A 101 11.36 -2.91 8.46
N LEU A 102 10.26 -2.18 8.66
CA LEU A 102 9.21 -2.01 7.65
C LEU A 102 9.57 -0.94 6.60
N THR A 103 10.34 0.08 6.96
CA THR A 103 10.79 1.13 6.03
C THR A 103 11.40 0.57 4.74
N PRO A 104 12.43 -0.30 4.79
CA PRO A 104 13.02 -0.86 3.56
C PRO A 104 12.04 -1.73 2.77
N MET A 105 11.10 -2.41 3.43
CA MET A 105 10.06 -3.19 2.77
C MET A 105 9.10 -2.28 1.99
N ILE A 106 8.63 -1.20 2.61
CA ILE A 106 7.76 -0.20 1.96
C ILE A 106 8.48 0.37 0.74
N MET A 107 9.73 0.81 0.91
CA MET A 107 10.55 1.35 -0.18
C MET A 107 10.74 0.33 -1.32
N ALA A 108 10.96 -0.94 -1.00
CA ALA A 108 11.07 -1.99 -2.01
C ALA A 108 9.74 -2.24 -2.73
N SER A 109 8.60 -2.19 -2.03
CA SER A 109 7.29 -2.45 -2.64
C SER A 109 6.71 -1.29 -3.44
N TRP A 110 7.20 -0.07 -3.23
CA TRP A 110 6.56 1.14 -3.75
C TRP A 110 6.50 1.19 -5.28
N PHE A 111 7.61 0.91 -5.96
CA PHE A 111 7.69 0.92 -7.43
C PHE A 111 7.90 -0.47 -8.04
N SER A 112 8.49 -1.42 -7.31
CA SER A 112 8.91 -2.71 -7.88
C SER A 112 7.82 -3.49 -8.64
N PRO A 113 6.56 -3.60 -8.14
CA PRO A 113 5.52 -4.34 -8.86
C PRO A 113 5.24 -3.76 -10.26
N MET A 114 5.25 -2.43 -10.36
CA MET A 114 5.05 -1.72 -11.63
C MET A 114 6.24 -1.90 -12.58
N LEU A 115 7.46 -1.79 -12.06
CA LEU A 115 8.69 -1.96 -12.84
C LEU A 115 8.80 -3.38 -13.41
N VAL A 116 8.44 -4.39 -12.61
CA VAL A 116 8.39 -5.78 -13.07
C VAL A 116 7.25 -5.99 -14.06
N GLY A 117 6.04 -5.54 -13.72
CA GLY A 117 4.83 -5.80 -14.51
C GLY A 117 4.87 -5.15 -15.90
N PHE A 118 5.17 -3.85 -15.96
CA PHE A 118 5.01 -3.04 -17.17
C PHE A 118 6.32 -2.68 -17.87
N GLN A 119 7.44 -2.64 -17.15
CA GLN A 119 8.74 -2.31 -17.74
C GLN A 119 9.67 -3.54 -17.89
N GLY A 120 9.21 -4.72 -17.48
CA GLY A 120 9.93 -5.98 -17.69
C GLY A 120 11.21 -6.17 -16.88
N TYR A 121 11.48 -5.30 -15.90
CA TYR A 121 12.68 -5.35 -15.06
C TYR A 121 12.85 -6.72 -14.38
N GLY A 122 14.10 -7.12 -14.13
CA GLY A 122 14.38 -8.23 -13.22
C GLY A 122 13.94 -7.90 -11.78
N VAL A 123 13.63 -8.91 -10.96
CA VAL A 123 13.13 -8.74 -9.58
C VAL A 123 14.09 -7.89 -8.73
N LEU A 124 15.39 -8.23 -8.75
CA LEU A 124 16.40 -7.51 -7.97
C LEU A 124 16.65 -6.10 -8.51
N GLU A 125 16.59 -5.91 -9.82
CA GLU A 125 16.74 -4.59 -10.44
C GLU A 125 15.58 -3.69 -10.06
N ALA A 126 14.35 -4.19 -10.17
CA ALA A 126 13.14 -3.46 -9.75
C ALA A 126 13.23 -3.01 -8.28
N ILE A 127 13.66 -3.90 -7.37
CA ILE A 127 13.85 -3.55 -5.95
C ILE A 127 14.90 -2.46 -5.78
N LYS A 128 16.06 -2.58 -6.43
CA LYS A 128 17.13 -1.56 -6.33
C LYS A 128 16.66 -0.20 -6.82
N HIS A 129 15.99 -0.18 -7.97
CA HIS A 129 15.42 1.03 -8.57
C HIS A 129 14.33 1.63 -7.69
N SER A 130 13.46 0.80 -7.11
CA SER A 130 12.44 1.25 -6.16
C SER A 130 13.07 1.91 -4.94
N PHE A 131 14.07 1.25 -4.34
CA PHE A 131 14.77 1.75 -3.16
C PHE A 131 15.47 3.09 -3.44
N TRP A 132 16.20 3.16 -4.56
CA TRP A 132 16.92 4.36 -4.97
C TRP A 132 15.98 5.55 -5.19
N GLN A 133 14.88 5.35 -5.92
CA GLN A 133 13.95 6.44 -6.20
C GLN A 133 13.10 6.84 -5.00
N CYS A 134 12.73 5.90 -4.13
CA CYS A 134 12.12 6.25 -2.84
C CYS A 134 13.09 7.11 -2.02
N GLY A 135 14.37 6.72 -1.95
CA GLY A 135 15.42 7.47 -1.25
C GLY A 135 15.59 8.90 -1.77
N ARG A 136 15.65 9.06 -3.09
CA ARG A 136 15.79 10.37 -3.74
C ARG A 136 14.57 11.27 -3.55
N ASN A 137 13.38 10.69 -3.46
CA ASN A 137 12.10 11.42 -3.31
C ASN A 137 11.49 11.30 -1.91
N LEU A 138 12.30 11.03 -0.88
CA LEU A 138 11.81 10.84 0.49
C LEU A 138 10.95 12.01 0.97
N ILE A 139 11.39 13.25 0.73
CA ILE A 139 10.66 14.44 1.15
C ILE A 139 9.28 14.49 0.50
N ALA A 140 9.19 14.24 -0.82
CA ALA A 140 7.92 14.26 -1.54
C ALA A 140 6.97 13.16 -1.02
N ILE A 141 7.48 11.95 -0.78
CA ILE A 141 6.69 10.84 -0.22
C ILE A 141 6.21 11.19 1.20
N ILE A 142 7.08 11.71 2.07
CA ILE A 142 6.73 12.10 3.44
C ILE A 142 5.65 13.18 3.44
N VAL A 143 5.80 14.22 2.61
CA VAL A 143 4.81 15.29 2.49
C VAL A 143 3.48 14.75 1.99
N ALA A 144 3.48 13.93 0.94
CA ALA A 144 2.25 13.33 0.40
C ALA A 144 1.51 12.48 1.44
N TRP A 145 2.23 11.62 2.17
CA TRP A 145 1.67 10.82 3.27
C TRP A 145 1.16 11.68 4.44
N SER A 146 1.88 12.75 4.78
CA SER A 146 1.49 13.65 5.87
C SER A 146 0.21 14.41 5.52
N ILE A 147 0.11 14.94 4.30
CA ILE A 147 -1.08 15.62 3.81
C ILE A 147 -2.26 14.63 3.77
N LEU A 148 -2.07 13.44 3.21
CA LEU A 148 -3.13 12.41 3.16
C LEU A 148 -3.62 12.06 4.57
N SER A 149 -2.69 11.81 5.50
CA SER A 149 -3.02 11.47 6.89
C SER A 149 -3.79 12.59 7.59
N MET A 150 -3.37 13.85 7.39
CA MET A 150 -4.05 15.01 7.95
C MET A 150 -5.45 15.20 7.36
N SER A 151 -5.60 15.05 6.03
CA SER A 151 -6.90 15.13 5.36
C SER A 151 -7.86 14.03 5.83
N LEU A 152 -7.40 12.79 5.91
CA LEU A 152 -8.21 11.67 6.39
C LEU A 152 -8.60 11.83 7.86
N PHE A 153 -7.68 12.32 8.70
CA PHE A 153 -7.96 12.62 10.10
C PHE A 153 -9.09 13.66 10.23
N LEU A 154 -9.05 14.74 9.44
CA LEU A 154 -10.10 15.76 9.44
C LEU A 154 -11.45 15.19 8.98
N VAL A 155 -11.47 14.39 7.93
CA VAL A 155 -12.70 13.74 7.44
C VAL A 155 -13.27 12.79 8.50
N LEU A 156 -12.42 11.96 9.12
CA LEU A 156 -12.80 11.06 10.19
C LEU A 156 -13.33 11.81 11.41
N LEU A 157 -12.72 12.93 11.78
CA LEU A 157 -13.17 13.76 12.90
C LEU A 157 -14.58 14.29 12.66
N ILE A 158 -14.83 14.86 11.47
CA ILE A 158 -16.15 15.40 11.11
C ILE A 158 -17.20 14.28 11.06
N ALA A 159 -16.88 13.16 10.39
CA ALA A 159 -17.79 12.02 10.29
C ALA A 159 -18.06 11.40 11.68
N GLY A 160 -17.04 11.30 12.53
CA GLY A 160 -17.15 10.79 13.89
C GLY A 160 -18.04 11.66 14.78
N LEU A 161 -17.92 12.99 14.67
CA LEU A 161 -18.81 13.93 15.37
C LEU A 161 -20.26 13.76 14.91
N PHE A 162 -20.48 13.64 13.59
CA PHE A 162 -21.81 13.40 13.04
C PHE A 162 -22.42 12.08 13.56
N VAL A 163 -21.65 11.00 13.53
CA VAL A 163 -22.06 9.69 14.09
C VAL A 163 -22.34 9.81 15.60
N GLY A 164 -21.53 10.56 16.34
CA GLY A 164 -21.74 10.79 17.77
C GLY A 164 -23.07 11.47 18.08
N ILE A 165 -23.44 12.49 17.31
CA ILE A 165 -24.74 13.19 17.44
C ILE A 165 -25.90 12.22 17.18
N ILE A 166 -25.85 11.41 16.12
CA ILE A 166 -26.90 10.44 15.82
C ILE A 166 -26.97 9.35 16.89
N SER A 167 -25.82 8.92 17.42
CA SER A 167 -25.74 7.92 18.49
C SER A 167 -26.43 8.38 19.78
N ALA A 168 -26.40 9.68 20.08
CA ALA A 168 -27.09 10.26 21.22
C ALA A 168 -28.63 10.21 21.09
N ILE A 169 -29.14 10.20 19.85
CA ILE A 169 -30.58 10.06 19.56
C ILE A 169 -30.98 8.58 19.52
N SER A 170 -30.17 7.74 18.88
CA SER A 170 -30.40 6.30 18.74
C SER A 170 -29.08 5.56 18.62
N ALA A 171 -28.77 4.75 19.64
CA ALA A 171 -27.56 3.93 19.67
C ALA A 171 -27.49 2.93 18.50
N LEU A 172 -28.65 2.40 18.07
CA LEU A 172 -28.73 1.45 16.95
C LEU A 172 -28.35 2.11 15.62
N LEU A 173 -28.90 3.30 15.34
CA LEU A 173 -28.57 4.06 14.14
C LEU A 173 -27.11 4.52 14.16
N GLY A 174 -26.62 4.95 15.33
CA GLY A 174 -25.22 5.33 15.53
C GLY A 174 -24.24 4.20 15.18
N THR A 175 -24.49 2.99 15.68
CA THR A 175 -23.64 1.81 15.43
C THR A 175 -23.61 1.43 13.95
N PHE A 176 -24.77 1.49 13.28
CA PHE A 176 -24.87 1.22 11.84
C PHE A 176 -24.10 2.27 11.02
N LEU A 177 -24.29 3.56 11.31
CA LEU A 177 -23.57 4.64 10.63
C LEU A 177 -22.06 4.58 10.88
N MET A 178 -21.63 4.25 12.11
CA MET A 178 -20.20 4.07 12.42
C MET A 178 -19.57 2.99 11.53
N SER A 179 -20.26 1.85 11.37
CA SER A 179 -19.79 0.76 10.51
C SER A 179 -19.65 1.19 9.05
N LEU A 180 -20.63 1.95 8.53
CA LEU A 180 -20.58 2.51 7.19
C LEU A 180 -19.44 3.53 7.02
N VAL A 181 -19.23 4.40 8.00
CA VAL A 181 -18.13 5.38 7.99
C VAL A 181 -16.80 4.65 7.96
N VAL A 182 -16.57 3.68 8.84
CA VAL A 182 -15.32 2.89 8.86
C VAL A 182 -15.11 2.19 7.52
N PHE A 183 -16.14 1.56 6.96
CA PHE A 183 -16.05 0.90 5.66
C PHE A 183 -15.68 1.88 4.53
N ALA A 184 -16.38 3.02 4.44
CA ALA A 184 -16.09 4.06 3.45
C ALA A 184 -14.67 4.62 3.60
N MET A 185 -14.20 4.80 4.83
CA MET A 185 -12.85 5.28 5.11
C MET A 185 -11.78 4.28 4.70
N LEU A 186 -11.99 2.98 4.92
CA LEU A 186 -11.06 1.94 4.45
C LEU A 186 -10.93 1.95 2.92
N LEU A 187 -12.03 2.14 2.21
CA LEU A 187 -12.02 2.28 0.75
C LEU A 187 -11.28 3.55 0.31
N LEU A 188 -11.56 4.70 0.94
CA LEU A 188 -10.88 5.96 0.61
C LEU A 188 -9.38 5.91 0.88
N VAL A 189 -8.97 5.40 2.04
CA VAL A 189 -7.54 5.23 2.39
C VAL A 189 -6.85 4.37 1.34
N THR A 190 -7.46 3.24 0.98
CA THR A 190 -6.90 2.32 -0.03
C THR A 190 -6.79 2.99 -1.39
N TYR A 191 -7.85 3.67 -1.84
CA TYR A 191 -7.86 4.40 -3.11
C TYR A 191 -6.77 5.46 -3.17
N PHE A 192 -6.69 6.34 -2.17
CA PHE A 192 -5.69 7.40 -2.16
C PHE A 192 -4.25 6.88 -2.02
N LEU A 193 -4.05 5.80 -1.28
CA LEU A 193 -2.74 5.15 -1.18
C LEU A 193 -2.29 4.64 -2.56
N LEU A 194 -3.17 3.95 -3.29
CA LEU A 194 -2.89 3.49 -4.65
C LEU A 194 -2.69 4.68 -5.62
N ALA A 195 -3.48 5.74 -5.49
CA ALA A 195 -3.35 6.93 -6.32
C ALA A 195 -2.00 7.66 -6.10
N ILE A 196 -1.55 7.82 -4.85
CA ILE A 196 -0.24 8.41 -4.55
C ILE A 196 0.88 7.51 -5.09
N GLN A 197 0.74 6.19 -4.94
CA GLN A 197 1.71 5.23 -5.48
C GLN A 197 1.79 5.35 -7.01
N TYR A 198 0.65 5.42 -7.70
CA TYR A 198 0.56 5.59 -9.15
C TYR A 198 1.15 6.92 -9.61
N TYR A 199 0.74 8.03 -9.00
CA TYR A 199 1.24 9.35 -9.37
C TYR A 199 2.76 9.46 -9.15
N SER A 200 3.27 8.90 -8.07
CA SER A 200 4.70 8.81 -7.81
C SER A 200 5.42 8.01 -8.90
N TYR A 201 4.84 6.88 -9.32
CA TYR A 201 5.41 6.06 -10.39
C TYR A 201 5.39 6.80 -11.72
N ARG A 202 4.26 7.44 -12.05
CA ARG A 202 4.08 8.24 -13.25
C ARG A 202 5.18 9.28 -13.37
N HIS A 203 5.30 10.13 -12.37
CA HIS A 203 6.27 11.21 -12.38
C HIS A 203 7.72 10.75 -12.60
N VAL A 204 8.09 9.57 -12.09
CA VAL A 204 9.47 9.08 -12.11
C VAL A 204 9.79 8.22 -13.33
N TYR A 205 8.84 7.44 -13.83
CA TYR A 205 9.10 6.39 -14.82
C TYR A 205 8.18 6.41 -16.04
N TYR A 206 7.09 7.17 -16.00
CA TYR A 206 6.08 7.12 -17.05
C TYR A 206 5.64 8.53 -17.45
N HIS A 207 6.14 8.98 -18.60
CA HIS A 207 5.83 10.28 -19.20
C HIS A 207 4.81 10.09 -20.33
N PRO A 208 3.49 10.18 -20.07
CA PRO A 208 2.46 9.96 -21.07
C PRO A 208 2.53 10.93 -22.26
N ASP A 209 3.03 12.15 -22.05
CA ASP A 209 3.13 13.18 -23.09
C ASP A 209 4.06 12.75 -24.25
N ALA A 210 5.17 12.08 -23.93
CA ALA A 210 6.12 11.58 -24.93
C ALA A 210 5.55 10.41 -25.76
N MET A 211 4.64 9.61 -25.19
CA MET A 211 3.97 8.50 -25.88
C MET A 211 2.82 9.01 -26.76
N ALA A 212 2.10 10.04 -26.32
CA ALA A 212 1.06 10.70 -27.11
C ALA A 212 1.66 11.39 -28.36
N GLU A 213 2.82 12.03 -28.23
CA GLU A 213 3.57 12.59 -29.36
C GLU A 213 4.09 11.52 -30.32
N ALA A 214 4.61 10.40 -29.81
CA ALA A 214 5.06 9.27 -30.64
C ALA A 214 3.91 8.60 -31.41
N ALA A 215 2.75 8.41 -30.77
CA ALA A 215 1.56 7.87 -31.40
C ALA A 215 0.95 8.83 -32.45
N ALA A 216 1.05 10.15 -32.21
CA ALA A 216 0.65 11.16 -33.20
C ALA A 216 1.61 11.23 -34.39
N GLY A 217 2.91 10.98 -34.17
CA GLY A 217 3.93 10.93 -35.23
C GLY A 217 3.71 9.78 -36.21
N ASP A 218 3.42 8.57 -35.71
CA ASP A 218 3.15 7.38 -36.55
C ASP A 218 1.82 7.46 -37.32
N ALA A 219 0.87 8.30 -36.88
CA ALA A 219 -0.40 8.53 -37.60
C ALA A 219 -0.27 9.52 -38.77
N THR A 220 0.92 10.12 -38.96
CA THR A 220 1.19 11.13 -40.00
C THR A 220 2.16 10.67 -41.09
N VAL A 221 2.52 9.38 -41.11
CA VAL A 221 3.38 8.75 -42.14
C VAL A 221 2.58 7.75 -42.96
#